data_AF-A0A0S2SCH7-F1
#
_entry.id   AF-A0A0S2SCH7-F1
#
_cell.length_a   1.000
_cell.length_b   1.000
_cell.length_c   1.000
_cell.angle_alpha   90.00
_cell.angle_beta   90.00
_cell.angle_gamma   90.00
#
_symmetry.space_group_name_H-M   'P 1'
#
loop_
_entity.id
_entity.type
_entity.pdbx_description
1 polymer ?
#
loop_
_entity_poly.entity_id
_entity_poly.type
_entity_poly.pdbx_seq_one_letter_code
_entity_poly.pdbx_strand_id
1 'polypeptide(L)'
;MEYADFITFCKTFQEYNAFDFEESEIVQVSKKPPVYTYNGMFRDNSNYKTNVVITLDARGITWQIADGWEDADEELNIIYDALCEAKAGL
;
A
#
# COMPACT_ATOMS: atom_id res chain seq x y z
N MET A 1 11.10 -5.98 3.70
CA MET A 1 9.65 -6.22 3.85
C MET A 1 9.32 -7.58 3.26
N GLU A 2 8.47 -8.34 3.95
CA GLU A 2 7.95 -9.64 3.52
C GLU A 2 6.48 -9.52 3.10
N TYR A 3 5.92 -10.60 2.56
CA TYR A 3 4.52 -10.62 2.11
C TYR A 3 3.54 -10.25 3.24
N ALA A 4 3.77 -10.72 4.47
CA ALA A 4 2.94 -10.37 5.62
C ALA A 4 2.97 -8.86 5.96
N ASP A 5 4.13 -8.20 5.80
CA ASP A 5 4.25 -6.75 5.96
C ASP A 5 3.44 -6.02 4.88
N PHE A 6 3.48 -6.53 3.64
CA PHE A 6 2.73 -5.98 2.52
C PHE A 6 1.21 -6.13 2.68
N ILE A 7 0.73 -7.26 3.19
CA ILE A 7 -0.69 -7.44 3.57
C ILE A 7 -1.10 -6.41 4.60
N THR A 8 -0.28 -6.24 5.65
CA THR A 8 -0.56 -5.29 6.73
C THR A 8 -0.62 -3.86 6.18
N PHE A 9 0.34 -3.48 5.33
CA PHE A 9 0.38 -2.18 4.68
C PHE A 9 -0.88 -1.90 3.84
N CYS A 10 -1.22 -2.80 2.92
CA CYS A 10 -2.37 -2.64 2.02
C CYS A 10 -3.69 -2.58 2.79
N LYS A 11 -3.83 -3.43 3.83
CA LYS A 11 -4.99 -3.46 4.69
C LYS A 11 -5.17 -2.14 5.45
N THR A 12 -4.11 -1.66 6.12
CA THR A 12 -4.15 -0.40 6.86
C THR A 12 -4.53 0.76 5.94
N PHE A 13 -3.96 0.83 4.74
CA PHE A 13 -4.28 1.88 3.77
C PHE A 13 -5.76 1.87 3.36
N GLN A 14 -6.34 0.71 3.03
CA GLN A 14 -7.76 0.63 2.66
C GLN A 14 -8.69 0.99 3.83
N GLU A 15 -8.39 0.47 5.03
CA GLU A 15 -9.18 0.77 6.22
C GLU A 15 -9.17 2.26 6.56
N TYR A 16 -8.00 2.92 6.42
CA TYR A 16 -7.87 4.36 6.64
C TYR A 16 -8.69 5.18 5.63
N ASN A 17 -8.80 4.69 4.38
CA ASN A 17 -9.60 5.29 3.31
C ASN A 17 -11.07 4.86 3.29
N ALA A 18 -11.54 4.14 4.31
CA ALA A 18 -12.90 3.61 4.44
C ALA A 18 -13.31 2.72 3.25
N PHE A 19 -12.42 1.79 2.90
CA PHE A 19 -12.65 0.68 1.97
C PHE A 19 -12.28 -0.65 2.63
N ASP A 20 -12.89 -1.73 2.15
CA ASP A 20 -12.55 -3.07 2.59
C ASP A 20 -11.27 -3.55 1.89
N PHE A 21 -10.43 -4.30 2.61
CA PHE A 21 -9.27 -4.95 2.04
C PHE A 21 -9.59 -6.40 1.67
N GLU A 22 -9.37 -6.76 0.40
CA GLU A 22 -9.53 -8.11 -0.11
C GLU A 22 -8.18 -8.69 -0.56
N GLU A 23 -7.60 -9.62 0.22
CA GLU A 23 -6.31 -10.24 -0.14
C GLU A 23 -6.34 -10.94 -1.51
N SER A 24 -7.51 -11.44 -1.94
CA SER A 24 -7.71 -12.06 -3.26
C SER A 24 -7.48 -11.11 -4.45
N GLU A 25 -7.48 -9.79 -4.22
CA GLU A 25 -7.19 -8.80 -5.24
C GLU A 25 -5.68 -8.57 -5.44
N ILE A 26 -4.82 -9.18 -4.60
CA ILE A 26 -3.37 -9.15 -4.79
C ILE A 26 -2.98 -10.02 -5.96
N VAL A 27 -2.21 -9.42 -6.87
CA VAL A 27 -1.69 -10.09 -8.06
C VAL A 27 -0.20 -10.37 -7.90
N GLN A 28 0.20 -11.64 -7.99
CA GLN A 28 1.61 -12.01 -8.11
C GLN A 28 2.05 -11.85 -9.57
N VAL A 29 2.73 -10.75 -9.89
CA VAL A 29 3.18 -10.43 -11.26
C VAL A 29 4.46 -11.16 -11.66
N SER A 30 5.27 -11.60 -10.69
CA SER A 30 6.46 -12.43 -10.92
C SER A 30 6.66 -13.42 -9.78
N LYS A 31 7.17 -14.62 -10.10
CA LYS A 31 7.48 -15.68 -9.12
C LYS A 31 8.95 -15.71 -8.69
N LYS A 32 9.87 -15.28 -9.56
CA LYS A 32 11.34 -15.30 -9.33
C LYS A 32 12.03 -14.14 -10.04
N PRO A 33 12.43 -13.07 -9.32
CA PRO A 33 12.11 -12.80 -7.91
C PRO A 33 10.58 -12.60 -7.71
N PRO A 34 10.04 -12.89 -6.53
CA PRO A 34 8.63 -12.66 -6.25
C PRO A 34 8.33 -11.15 -6.30
N VAL A 35 7.26 -10.79 -7.01
CA VAL A 35 6.73 -9.42 -7.06
C VAL A 35 5.22 -9.50 -6.93
N TYR A 36 4.65 -8.68 -6.04
CA TYR A 36 3.22 -8.60 -5.78
C TYR A 36 2.74 -7.18 -5.98
N THR A 37 1.54 -7.02 -6.54
CA THR A 37 0.90 -5.72 -6.74
C THR A 37 -0.51 -5.75 -6.19
N TYR A 38 -0.93 -4.63 -5.62
CA TYR A 38 -2.28 -4.38 -5.14
C TYR A 38 -2.78 -3.04 -5.70
N ASN A 39 -4.03 -2.99 -6.16
CA ASN A 39 -4.64 -1.76 -6.66
C ASN A 39 -5.59 -1.21 -5.59
N GLY A 40 -5.07 -0.31 -4.77
CA GLY A 40 -5.80 0.34 -3.68
C GLY A 40 -6.58 1.58 -4.12
N MET A 41 -7.43 2.08 -3.23
CA MET A 41 -8.24 3.28 -3.48
C MET A 41 -8.01 4.32 -2.38
N PHE A 42 -7.54 5.50 -2.76
CA PHE A 42 -7.50 6.67 -1.88
C PHE A 42 -8.83 7.43 -1.95
N ARG A 43 -9.24 8.06 -0.85
CA ARG A 43 -10.40 8.96 -0.78
C ARG A 43 -10.07 10.19 0.04
N ASP A 44 -10.16 11.36 -0.58
CA ASP A 44 -9.97 12.62 0.14
C ASP A 44 -11.20 13.03 0.98
N ASN A 45 -11.04 14.12 1.74
CA ASN A 45 -12.12 14.70 2.55
C ASN A 45 -13.31 15.23 1.73
N SER A 46 -13.12 15.48 0.44
CA SER A 46 -14.17 15.89 -0.50
C SER A 46 -14.82 14.69 -1.21
N ASN A 47 -14.45 13.47 -0.84
CA ASN A 47 -14.88 12.19 -1.42
C ASN A 47 -14.49 12.02 -2.90
N TYR A 48 -13.49 12.75 -3.40
CA TYR A 48 -12.81 12.39 -4.63
C TYR A 48 -11.89 11.20 -4.38
N LYS A 49 -11.70 10.38 -5.43
CA LYS A 49 -11.01 9.10 -5.32
C LYS A 49 -9.98 8.96 -6.41
N THR A 50 -8.86 8.32 -6.07
CA THR A 50 -7.84 7.91 -7.02
C THR A 50 -7.34 6.51 -6.72
N ASN A 51 -6.90 5.82 -7.76
CA ASN A 51 -6.23 4.54 -7.61
C ASN A 51 -4.79 4.76 -7.11
N VAL A 52 -4.33 3.82 -6.29
CA VAL A 52 -2.95 3.71 -5.82
C VAL A 52 -2.46 2.31 -6.12
N VAL A 53 -1.41 2.17 -6.92
CA VAL A 53 -0.79 0.87 -7.19
C VAL A 53 0.33 0.66 -6.20
N ILE A 54 0.17 -0.29 -5.29
CA ILE A 54 1.15 -0.64 -4.26
C ILE A 54 1.87 -1.91 -4.70
N THR A 55 3.21 -1.90 -4.68
CA THR A 55 4.06 -2.99 -5.14
C THR A 55 5.01 -3.45 -4.04
N LEU A 56 5.07 -4.76 -3.79
CA LEU A 56 6.15 -5.40 -3.04
C LEU A 56 7.12 -6.08 -4.02
N ASP A 57 8.38 -5.67 -4.00
CA ASP A 57 9.48 -6.30 -4.71
C ASP A 57 10.73 -6.48 -3.82
N ALA A 58 11.87 -6.84 -4.41
CA ALA A 58 13.12 -7.05 -3.68
C ALA A 58 13.67 -5.80 -2.95
N ARG A 59 13.20 -4.60 -3.31
CA ARG A 59 13.56 -3.31 -2.70
C ARG A 59 12.66 -2.94 -1.52
N GLY A 60 11.48 -3.57 -1.42
CA GLY A 60 10.50 -3.27 -0.37
C GLY A 60 9.13 -2.96 -0.94
N ILE A 61 8.33 -2.26 -0.14
CA ILE A 61 7.01 -1.77 -0.55
C ILE A 61 7.20 -0.39 -1.19
N THR A 62 6.59 -0.19 -2.35
CA THR A 62 6.59 1.09 -3.09
C THR A 62 5.19 1.34 -3.64
N TRP A 63 4.86 2.57 -4.00
CA TRP A 63 3.55 2.90 -4.55
C TRP A 63 3.64 3.89 -5.71
N GLN A 64 2.58 3.90 -6.53
CA GLN A 64 2.37 4.85 -7.60
C GLN A 64 0.95 5.42 -7.50
N ILE A 65 0.86 6.73 -7.58
CA ILE A 65 -0.39 7.51 -7.51
C ILE A 65 -0.50 8.33 -8.79
N ALA A 66 -1.72 8.63 -9.23
CA ALA A 66 -1.92 9.62 -10.28
C ALA A 66 -1.44 11.01 -9.83
N ASP A 67 -1.03 11.86 -10.78
CA ASP A 67 -0.58 13.22 -10.47
C ASP A 67 -1.65 14.03 -9.72
N GLY A 68 -1.21 14.86 -8.77
CA GLY A 68 -2.07 15.82 -8.05
C GLY A 68 -2.70 15.30 -6.76
N TRP A 69 -2.21 14.19 -6.21
CA TRP A 69 -2.74 13.55 -4.99
C TRP A 69 -1.67 13.47 -3.88
N GLU A 70 -1.13 14.63 -3.49
CA GLU A 70 -0.08 14.72 -2.47
C GLU A 70 -0.54 14.14 -1.11
N ASP A 71 -1.78 14.38 -0.71
CA ASP A 71 -2.37 13.82 0.51
C ASP A 71 -2.29 12.28 0.56
N ALA A 72 -2.47 11.61 -0.60
CA ALA A 72 -2.39 10.17 -0.69
C ALA A 72 -0.95 9.68 -0.49
N ASP A 73 0.04 10.43 -1.00
CA ASP A 73 1.45 10.12 -0.82
C ASP A 73 1.87 10.31 0.65
N GLU A 74 1.45 11.41 1.29
CA GLU A 74 1.71 11.66 2.70
C GLU A 74 1.16 10.53 3.59
N GLU A 75 -0.07 10.08 3.34
CA GLU A 75 -0.69 9.00 4.10
C GLU A 75 0.06 7.66 3.94
N LEU A 76 0.43 7.30 2.71
CA LEU A 76 1.19 6.08 2.45
C LEU A 76 2.56 6.11 3.12
N ASN A 77 3.23 7.27 3.12
CA ASN A 77 4.49 7.47 3.84
C ASN A 77 4.31 7.27 5.35
N ILE A 78 3.28 7.87 5.97
CA ILE A 78 2.98 7.71 7.40
C ILE A 78 2.77 6.23 7.76
N ILE A 79 2.00 5.50 6.96
CA ILE A 79 1.75 4.06 7.18
C ILE A 79 3.05 3.27 7.02
N TYR A 80 3.88 3.61 6.02
CA TYR A 80 5.13 2.91 5.74
C TYR A 80 6.15 3.10 6.85
N ASP A 81 6.29 4.32 7.34
CA ASP A 81 7.20 4.66 8.43
C ASP A 81 6.80 3.94 9.72
N ALA A 82 5.51 3.96 10.07
CA ALA A 82 5.00 3.24 11.23
C ALA A 82 5.26 1.72 11.14
N LEU A 83 5.12 1.14 9.94
CA LEU A 83 5.43 -0.27 9.70
C LEU A 83 6.93 -0.57 9.86
N CYS A 84 7.79 0.33 9.38
CA CYS A 84 9.24 0.20 9.54
C CYS A 84 9.67 0.29 11.00
N GLU A 85 9.12 1.24 11.76
CA GLU A 85 9.39 1.41 13.18
C GLU A 85 8.98 0.18 13.99
N ALA A 86 7.77 -0.35 13.74
CA ALA A 86 7.28 -1.56 14.39
C ALA A 86 8.20 -2.77 14.14
N LYS A 87 8.81 -2.85 12.95
CA LYS A 87 9.74 -3.93 12.58
C LYS A 87 11.13 -3.75 13.18
N ALA A 88 11.59 -2.51 13.35
CA ALA A 88 12.89 -2.20 13.93
C ALA A 88 12.93 -2.37 15.47
N GLY A 89 11.76 -2.29 16.13
CA GLY A 89 11.60 -2.49 17.56
C GLY A 89 11.43 -3.95 18.01
N LEU A 90 11.42 -4.91 17.06
CA LEU A 90 11.38 -6.36 17.28
C LEU A 90 12.76 -6.99 17.06
#